data_AF-A0A0Q9X1L9-F1
#
_entry.id   AF-A0A0Q9X1L9-F1
#
_cell.length_a   1.000
_cell.length_b   1.000
_cell.length_c   1.000
_cell.angle_alpha   90.00
_cell.angle_beta   90.00
_cell.angle_gamma   90.00
#
_symmetry.space_group_name_H-M   'P 1'
#
loop_
_entity.id
_entity.type
_entity.pdbx_description
1 polymer ?
#
loop_
_entity_poly.entity_id
_entity_poly.type
_entity_poly.pdbx_seq_one_letter_code
_entity_poly.pdbx_strand_id
1 'polypeptide(L)'
;MIILPNEVVNHLSNSLEHFNAWTEELSGILNTAQQKQLAWNVRWPQSMDEIKDIQLKLTPTNQFKSLLWQSFYWQLRRSSGIPKSVLYQHFVLNLVKLKRAEQQPPEMWNIQLENMLLSFPQSLQTLLKSHWLCLQHQRDYLYAEAAYQFQLGANSNCSMWHIDTQRQINDHHWLRLRNVCETNYVWFINLENMMQTDNILLFHSPSRLAKRLCLNQDLGYYFTKEISKDCHWEFRDCSYLPQLLRGL
;
A
#
# COMPACT_ATOMS: atom_id res chain seq x y z
N MET A 1 17.13 24.33 -21.92
CA MET A 1 17.40 24.42 -20.47
C MET A 1 17.95 23.08 -20.02
N ILE A 2 19.19 23.04 -19.50
CA ILE A 2 19.80 21.80 -18.98
C ILE A 2 19.56 21.82 -17.49
N ILE A 3 18.68 20.94 -17.01
CA ILE A 3 18.43 20.76 -15.57
C ILE A 3 19.36 19.64 -15.11
N LEU A 4 20.18 19.93 -14.10
CA LEU A 4 21.14 18.97 -13.58
C LEU A 4 20.47 18.05 -12.56
N PRO A 5 20.80 16.75 -12.50
CA PRO A 5 20.25 15.85 -11.49
C PRO A 5 20.48 16.30 -10.04
N ASN A 6 21.53 17.09 -9.78
CA ASN A 6 21.80 17.68 -8.47
C ASN A 6 20.79 18.77 -8.06
N GLU A 7 20.13 19.42 -9.03
CA GLU A 7 19.11 20.43 -8.73
C GLU A 7 17.88 19.81 -8.07
N VAL A 8 17.53 18.56 -8.41
CA VAL A 8 16.45 17.83 -7.74
C VAL A 8 16.69 17.74 -6.23
N VAL A 9 17.93 17.42 -5.81
CA VAL A 9 18.30 17.30 -4.39
C VAL A 9 18.26 18.65 -3.68
N ASN A 10 18.72 19.70 -4.36
CA ASN A 10 18.63 21.07 -3.83
C ASN A 10 17.17 21.50 -3.63
N HIS A 11 16.29 21.22 -4.60
CA HIS A 11 14.87 21.54 -4.49
C HIS A 11 14.13 20.70 -3.44
N LEU A 12 14.59 19.47 -3.17
CA LEU A 12 14.07 18.67 -2.05
C LEU A 12 14.38 19.28 -0.68
N SER A 13 15.43 20.08 -0.56
CA SER A 13 15.77 20.77 0.70
C SER A 13 14.83 21.94 1.01
N ASN A 14 14.04 22.39 0.02
CA ASN A 14 13.06 23.46 0.20
C ASN A 14 11.76 22.93 0.85
N SER A 15 10.78 23.84 1.05
CA SER A 15 9.47 23.44 1.56
C SER A 15 8.72 22.56 0.54
N LEU A 16 7.80 21.72 1.05
CA LEU A 16 6.98 20.83 0.22
C LEU A 16 6.21 21.59 -0.87
N GLU A 17 5.68 22.76 -0.56
CA GLU A 17 4.95 23.62 -1.51
C GLU A 17 5.83 24.07 -2.66
N HIS A 18 7.05 24.53 -2.38
CA HIS A 18 8.01 24.92 -3.41
C HIS A 18 8.41 23.74 -4.28
N PHE A 19 8.66 22.58 -3.68
CA PHE A 19 8.99 21.37 -4.42
C PHE A 19 7.83 20.93 -5.33
N ASN A 20 6.59 20.98 -4.84
CA ASN A 20 5.41 20.67 -5.64
C ASN A 20 5.28 21.61 -6.84
N ALA A 21 5.34 22.93 -6.62
CA ALA A 21 5.24 23.92 -7.69
C ALA A 21 6.33 23.72 -8.76
N TRP A 22 7.57 23.50 -8.33
CA TRP A 22 8.69 23.26 -9.23
C TRP A 22 8.53 21.96 -10.04
N THR A 23 8.12 20.86 -9.40
CA THR A 23 7.87 19.60 -10.15
C THR A 23 6.72 19.71 -11.13
N GLU A 24 5.69 20.50 -10.81
CA GLU A 24 4.55 20.76 -11.69
C GLU A 24 4.99 21.54 -12.94
N GLU A 25 5.73 22.63 -12.73
CA GLU A 25 6.30 23.43 -13.81
C GLU A 25 7.16 22.58 -14.74
N LEU A 26 8.06 21.77 -14.18
CA LEU A 26 8.91 20.88 -14.98
C LEU A 26 8.13 19.80 -15.70
N SER A 27 7.04 19.29 -15.10
CA SER A 27 6.17 18.33 -15.76
C SER A 27 5.48 18.93 -17.00
N GLY A 28 5.23 20.25 -17.02
CA GLY A 28 4.67 20.96 -18.17
C GLY A 28 5.70 21.35 -19.24
N ILE A 29 6.95 21.61 -18.85
CA ILE A 29 8.01 22.08 -19.76
C ILE A 29 8.77 20.90 -20.40
N LEU A 30 9.09 19.86 -19.63
CA LEU A 30 9.91 18.75 -20.08
C LEU A 30 9.06 17.67 -20.73
N ASN A 31 9.56 17.11 -21.83
CA ASN A 31 8.94 15.91 -22.39
C ASN A 31 9.23 14.67 -21.52
N THR A 32 8.44 13.60 -21.70
CA THR A 32 8.55 12.35 -20.93
C THR A 32 9.96 11.74 -20.94
N ALA A 33 10.72 11.85 -22.03
CA ALA A 33 12.06 11.29 -22.12
C ALA A 33 13.06 12.09 -21.25
N GLN A 34 12.97 13.42 -21.27
CA GLN A 34 13.77 14.30 -20.43
C GLN A 34 13.44 14.11 -18.95
N GLN A 35 12.15 14.03 -18.60
CA GLN A 35 11.71 13.75 -17.23
C GLN A 35 12.27 12.42 -16.72
N LYS A 36 12.20 11.36 -17.54
CA LYS A 36 12.79 10.05 -17.21
C LYS A 36 14.30 10.17 -17.02
N GLN A 37 15.01 10.77 -17.96
CA GLN A 37 16.46 10.94 -17.88
C GLN A 37 16.86 11.69 -16.59
N LEU A 38 16.18 12.78 -16.26
CA LEU A 38 16.45 13.52 -15.04
C LEU A 38 16.19 12.66 -13.80
N ALA A 39 15.03 12.00 -13.72
CA ALA A 39 14.63 11.22 -12.57
C ALA A 39 15.57 10.05 -12.27
N TRP A 40 16.02 9.31 -13.28
CA TRP A 40 16.89 8.14 -13.11
C TRP A 40 18.35 8.47 -12.82
N ASN A 41 18.77 9.73 -12.97
CA ASN A 41 20.13 10.18 -12.72
C ASN A 41 20.30 10.92 -11.38
N VAL A 42 19.23 11.06 -10.60
CA VAL A 42 19.29 11.68 -9.27
C VAL A 42 20.15 10.83 -8.34
N ARG A 43 21.06 11.48 -7.62
CA ARG A 43 21.85 10.84 -6.55
C ARG A 43 21.09 10.96 -5.24
N TRP A 44 20.29 9.95 -4.92
CA TRP A 44 19.46 10.00 -3.72
C TRP A 44 20.31 9.88 -2.44
N PRO A 45 20.01 10.67 -1.39
CA PRO A 45 20.62 10.52 -0.08
C PRO A 45 20.40 9.12 0.53
N GLN A 46 21.29 8.73 1.43
CA GLN A 46 21.30 7.39 2.03
C GLN A 46 21.06 7.37 3.55
N SER A 47 20.90 8.53 4.20
CA SER A 47 20.61 8.57 5.64
C SER A 47 19.12 8.32 5.91
N MET A 48 18.82 7.64 7.03
CA MET A 48 17.44 7.23 7.37
C MET A 48 16.48 8.39 7.57
N ASP A 49 16.94 9.49 8.16
CA ASP A 49 16.10 10.65 8.44
C ASP A 49 15.75 11.40 7.16
N GLU A 50 16.71 11.56 6.25
CA GLU A 50 16.48 12.14 4.93
C GLU A 50 15.54 11.26 4.09
N ILE A 51 15.64 9.93 4.19
CA ILE A 51 14.79 9.02 3.42
C ILE A 51 13.31 9.24 3.72
N LYS A 52 12.92 9.38 5.00
CA LYS A 52 11.52 9.58 5.38
C LYS A 52 10.98 10.90 4.85
N ASP A 53 11.75 11.99 4.97
CA ASP A 53 11.36 13.30 4.45
C ASP A 53 11.21 13.29 2.93
N ILE A 54 12.17 12.67 2.23
CA ILE A 54 12.14 12.53 0.77
C ILE A 54 10.94 11.70 0.33
N GLN A 55 10.63 10.58 1.00
CA GLN A 55 9.44 9.79 0.68
C GLN A 55 8.18 10.67 0.72
N LEU A 56 7.95 11.39 1.82
CA LEU A 56 6.80 12.29 1.95
C LEU A 56 6.77 13.33 0.83
N LYS A 57 7.89 13.99 0.56
CA LYS A 57 8.02 15.00 -0.48
C LYS A 57 7.82 14.45 -1.88
N LEU A 58 8.18 13.20 -2.16
CA LEU A 58 8.03 12.55 -3.46
C LEU A 58 6.64 11.92 -3.70
N THR A 59 5.67 12.12 -2.80
CA THR A 59 4.30 11.61 -3.02
C THR A 59 3.80 12.04 -4.41
N PRO A 60 3.44 11.09 -5.30
CA PRO A 60 3.13 11.40 -6.70
C PRO A 60 1.90 12.31 -6.85
N THR A 61 2.09 13.47 -7.47
CA THR A 61 1.03 14.44 -7.80
C THR A 61 1.02 14.83 -9.28
N ASN A 62 2.11 14.58 -9.99
CA ASN A 62 2.26 14.77 -11.43
C ASN A 62 3.20 13.70 -12.01
N GLN A 63 3.35 13.69 -13.33
CA GLN A 63 4.14 12.69 -14.06
C GLN A 63 5.61 12.71 -13.64
N PHE A 64 6.24 13.89 -13.56
CA PHE A 64 7.65 13.98 -13.22
C PHE A 64 7.93 13.49 -11.79
N LYS A 65 7.09 13.88 -10.84
CA LYS A 65 7.17 13.44 -9.46
C LYS A 65 6.94 11.94 -9.29
N SER A 66 6.04 11.35 -10.09
CA SER A 66 5.87 9.90 -10.17
C SER A 66 7.15 9.20 -10.62
N LEU A 67 7.85 9.74 -11.63
CA LEU A 67 9.14 9.20 -12.09
C LEU A 67 10.25 9.34 -11.04
N LEU A 68 10.32 10.47 -10.32
CA LEU A 68 11.24 10.66 -9.21
C LEU A 68 10.99 9.66 -8.07
N TRP A 69 9.73 9.48 -7.70
CA TRP A 69 9.30 8.51 -6.71
C TRP A 69 9.69 7.07 -7.10
N GLN A 70 9.47 6.68 -8.37
CA GLN A 70 9.90 5.39 -8.91
C GLN A 70 11.44 5.23 -8.87
N SER A 71 12.19 6.24 -9.32
CA SER A 71 13.65 6.23 -9.26
C SER A 71 14.15 6.01 -7.84
N PHE A 72 13.58 6.75 -6.88
CA PHE A 72 13.93 6.63 -5.48
C PHE A 72 13.63 5.24 -4.92
N TYR A 73 12.46 4.67 -5.23
CA TYR A 73 12.11 3.29 -4.86
C TYR A 73 13.19 2.29 -5.28
N TRP A 74 13.60 2.32 -6.54
CA TRP A 74 14.55 1.36 -7.08
C TRP A 74 15.97 1.56 -6.54
N GLN A 75 16.37 2.80 -6.23
CA GLN A 75 17.63 3.03 -5.53
C GLN A 75 17.58 2.43 -4.11
N LEU A 76 16.52 2.71 -3.36
CA LEU A 76 16.36 2.22 -1.99
C LEU A 76 16.31 0.69 -1.93
N ARG A 77 15.61 0.04 -2.86
CA ARG A 77 15.53 -1.41 -2.97
C ARG A 77 16.88 -2.09 -3.16
N ARG A 78 17.84 -1.42 -3.80
CA ARG A 78 19.21 -1.91 -4.02
C ARG A 78 20.14 -1.64 -2.84
N SER A 79 19.76 -0.78 -1.91
CA SER A 79 20.58 -0.46 -0.74
C SER A 79 20.49 -1.59 0.28
N SER A 80 21.64 -2.11 0.70
CA SER A 80 21.76 -3.19 1.68
C SER A 80 21.63 -2.71 3.14
N GLY A 81 21.79 -1.41 3.39
CA GLY A 81 21.82 -0.82 4.73
C GLY A 81 20.47 -0.36 5.28
N ILE A 82 19.40 -0.41 4.48
CA ILE A 82 18.12 0.19 4.85
C ILE A 82 17.05 -0.89 5.14
N PRO A 83 16.41 -0.88 6.32
CA PRO A 83 15.35 -1.83 6.65
C PRO A 83 14.19 -1.76 5.66
N LYS A 84 13.89 -2.89 5.03
CA LYS A 84 12.77 -3.05 4.09
C LYS A 84 11.44 -2.53 4.64
N SER A 85 11.17 -2.76 5.93
CA SER A 85 9.90 -2.32 6.54
C SER A 85 9.72 -0.80 6.49
N VAL A 86 10.77 -0.01 6.69
CA VAL A 86 10.71 1.46 6.62
C VAL A 86 10.61 1.93 5.17
N LEU A 87 11.24 1.22 4.24
CA LEU A 87 11.22 1.59 2.83
C LEU A 87 9.83 1.49 2.23
N TYR A 88 9.13 0.37 2.43
CA TYR A 88 8.07 -0.01 1.51
C TYR A 88 6.68 0.53 1.84
N GLN A 89 6.43 1.02 3.04
CA GLN A 89 5.07 1.41 3.44
C GLN A 89 4.54 2.61 2.70
N HIS A 90 5.34 3.68 2.61
CA HIS A 90 4.96 4.87 1.82
C HIS A 90 4.72 4.48 0.37
N PHE A 91 5.55 3.59 -0.19
CA PHE A 91 5.39 3.12 -1.55
C PHE A 91 4.11 2.31 -1.75
N VAL A 92 3.83 1.36 -0.87
CA VAL A 92 2.61 0.53 -0.93
C VAL A 92 1.37 1.40 -0.81
N LEU A 93 1.31 2.29 0.19
CA LEU A 93 0.15 3.17 0.41
C LEU A 93 -0.13 4.08 -0.79
N ASN A 94 0.90 4.70 -1.34
CA ASN A 94 0.71 5.56 -2.50
C ASN A 94 0.40 4.76 -3.77
N LEU A 95 0.94 3.55 -3.93
CA LEU A 95 0.57 2.69 -5.04
C LEU A 95 -0.90 2.24 -4.96
N VAL A 96 -1.41 1.93 -3.75
CA VAL A 96 -2.85 1.69 -3.52
C VAL A 96 -3.66 2.92 -3.95
N LYS A 97 -3.25 4.12 -3.50
CA LYS A 97 -3.96 5.38 -3.84
C LYS A 97 -3.94 5.65 -5.34
N LEU A 98 -2.78 5.55 -6.00
CA LEU A 98 -2.62 5.75 -7.44
C LEU A 98 -3.52 4.81 -8.24
N LYS A 99 -3.51 3.52 -7.91
CA LYS A 99 -4.27 2.51 -8.65
C LYS A 99 -5.78 2.62 -8.43
N ARG A 100 -6.20 3.06 -7.25
CA ARG A 100 -7.63 3.22 -6.89
C ARG A 100 -8.18 4.61 -7.16
N ALA A 101 -7.34 5.58 -7.53
CA ALA A 101 -7.79 6.91 -7.91
C ALA A 101 -8.46 6.82 -9.28
N GLU A 102 -9.79 6.70 -9.29
CA GLU A 102 -10.62 6.71 -10.50
C GLU A 102 -10.45 8.00 -11.34
N GLN A 103 -9.87 9.06 -10.75
CA GLN A 103 -9.73 10.39 -11.34
C GLN A 103 -8.31 10.75 -11.77
N GLN A 104 -7.32 9.86 -11.61
CA GLN A 104 -5.96 10.19 -12.03
C GLN A 104 -5.70 9.87 -13.51
N PRO A 105 -5.02 10.76 -14.26
CA PRO A 105 -4.77 10.55 -15.67
C PRO A 105 -4.01 9.23 -15.92
N PRO A 106 -4.41 8.44 -16.94
CA PRO A 106 -3.77 7.17 -17.30
C PRO A 106 -2.25 7.29 -17.50
N GLU A 107 -1.77 8.49 -17.85
CA GLU A 107 -0.38 8.81 -18.14
C GLU A 107 0.57 8.64 -16.93
N MET A 108 0.04 8.63 -15.70
CA MET A 108 0.85 8.35 -14.51
C MET A 108 1.10 6.85 -14.31
N TRP A 109 0.24 5.97 -14.83
CA TRP A 109 0.44 4.52 -14.76
C TRP A 109 1.39 4.06 -15.86
N ASN A 110 2.52 3.46 -15.50
CA ASN A 110 3.53 3.03 -16.46
C ASN A 110 4.11 1.65 -16.09
N ILE A 111 4.85 1.05 -17.02
CA ILE A 111 5.46 -0.28 -16.85
C ILE A 111 6.35 -0.39 -15.60
N GLN A 112 6.98 0.70 -15.16
CA GLN A 112 7.82 0.70 -13.97
C GLN A 112 6.99 0.60 -12.69
N LEU A 113 5.78 1.15 -12.66
CA LEU A 113 4.83 0.95 -11.56
C LEU A 113 4.31 -0.49 -11.50
N GLU A 114 4.10 -1.12 -12.65
CA GLU A 114 3.78 -2.55 -12.71
C GLU A 114 4.93 -3.40 -12.19
N ASN A 115 6.17 -3.08 -12.60
CA ASN A 115 7.37 -3.74 -12.08
C ASN A 115 7.51 -3.54 -10.57
N MET A 116 7.24 -2.33 -10.06
CA MET A 116 7.22 -2.06 -8.62
C MET A 116 6.19 -2.94 -7.92
N LEU A 117 4.98 -3.04 -8.47
CA LEU A 117 3.93 -3.91 -7.94
C LEU A 117 4.42 -5.36 -7.86
N LEU A 118 4.93 -5.91 -8.96
CA LEU A 118 5.40 -7.31 -9.05
C LEU A 118 6.57 -7.61 -8.13
N SER A 119 7.23 -6.58 -7.63
CA SER A 119 8.42 -6.72 -6.80
C SER A 119 8.10 -6.81 -5.29
N PHE A 120 6.83 -6.63 -4.88
CA PHE A 120 6.36 -6.83 -3.51
C PHE A 120 6.05 -8.31 -3.20
N PRO A 121 5.95 -8.70 -1.91
CA PRO A 121 5.43 -10.02 -1.50
C PRO A 121 4.05 -10.33 -2.08
N GLN A 122 3.73 -11.61 -2.25
CA GLN A 122 2.53 -12.04 -2.97
C GLN A 122 1.24 -11.52 -2.31
N SER A 123 1.17 -11.52 -0.97
CA SER A 123 0.04 -10.96 -0.23
C SER A 123 -0.20 -9.50 -0.62
N LEU A 124 0.85 -8.69 -0.63
CA LEU A 124 0.80 -7.28 -1.03
C LEU A 124 0.43 -7.08 -2.49
N GLN A 125 0.92 -7.94 -3.38
CA GLN A 125 0.51 -7.91 -4.78
C GLN A 125 -0.99 -8.11 -4.94
N THR A 126 -1.56 -9.11 -4.25
CA THR A 126 -3.01 -9.34 -4.25
C THR A 126 -3.74 -8.13 -3.68
N LEU A 127 -3.31 -7.63 -2.52
CA LEU A 127 -3.87 -6.44 -1.89
C LEU A 127 -3.89 -5.21 -2.82
N LEU A 128 -2.81 -4.99 -3.57
CA LEU A 128 -2.67 -3.89 -4.53
C LEU A 128 -3.46 -4.12 -5.82
N LYS A 129 -3.67 -5.38 -6.23
CA LYS A 129 -4.36 -5.72 -7.47
C LYS A 129 -5.87 -5.72 -7.34
N SER A 130 -6.38 -6.17 -6.20
CA SER A 130 -7.80 -6.41 -6.01
C SER A 130 -8.53 -5.15 -5.60
N HIS A 131 -9.72 -4.95 -6.18
CA HIS A 131 -10.65 -3.92 -5.75
C HIS A 131 -11.34 -4.36 -4.45
N TRP A 132 -11.81 -5.61 -4.44
CA TRP A 132 -12.36 -6.30 -3.26
C TRP A 132 -11.48 -7.49 -2.86
N LEU A 133 -11.23 -7.59 -1.55
CA LEU A 133 -10.44 -8.64 -0.94
C LEU A 133 -11.34 -9.57 -0.15
N CYS A 134 -11.06 -10.86 -0.25
CA CYS A 134 -11.64 -11.87 0.61
C CYS A 134 -10.54 -12.39 1.53
N LEU A 135 -10.87 -12.50 2.82
CA LEU A 135 -9.92 -12.88 3.87
C LEU A 135 -10.10 -14.35 4.16
N GLN A 136 -9.25 -15.18 3.57
CA GLN A 136 -9.30 -16.63 3.71
C GLN A 136 -8.39 -17.09 4.85
N HIS A 137 -8.89 -17.94 5.74
CA HIS A 137 -8.05 -18.65 6.70
C HIS A 137 -7.19 -19.69 5.99
N GLN A 138 -5.91 -19.76 6.32
CA GLN A 138 -4.93 -20.59 5.62
C GLN A 138 -5.24 -22.09 5.67
N ARG A 139 -5.91 -22.57 6.73
CA ARG A 139 -6.12 -24.02 6.97
C ARG A 139 -7.41 -24.57 6.35
N ASP A 140 -8.50 -23.81 6.41
CA ASP A 140 -9.85 -24.39 6.38
C ASP A 140 -10.73 -23.86 5.24
N TYR A 141 -10.18 -23.08 4.30
CA TYR A 141 -10.95 -22.37 3.25
C TYR A 141 -12.12 -21.53 3.80
N LEU A 142 -12.01 -21.13 5.06
CA LEU A 142 -12.97 -20.28 5.73
C LEU A 142 -12.71 -18.83 5.36
N TYR A 143 -13.76 -18.11 5.00
CA TYR A 143 -13.70 -16.70 4.66
C TYR A 143 -14.31 -15.89 5.77
N ALA A 144 -13.61 -14.83 6.14
CA ALA A 144 -14.01 -13.98 7.23
C ALA A 144 -15.12 -13.01 6.78
N GLU A 145 -16.22 -13.01 7.51
CA GLU A 145 -17.34 -12.09 7.35
C GLU A 145 -17.39 -11.08 8.50
N ALA A 146 -18.38 -10.18 8.48
CA ALA A 146 -18.65 -9.29 9.59
C ALA A 146 -18.99 -10.07 10.88
N ALA A 147 -19.00 -9.39 12.03
CA ALA A 147 -19.43 -9.96 13.30
C ALA A 147 -18.73 -11.26 13.75
N TYR A 148 -17.47 -11.47 13.38
CA TYR A 148 -16.71 -12.69 13.71
C TYR A 148 -17.30 -13.97 13.12
N GLN A 149 -18.06 -13.84 12.04
CA GLN A 149 -18.61 -14.98 11.33
C GLN A 149 -17.62 -15.47 10.27
N PHE A 150 -17.65 -16.77 10.00
CA PHE A 150 -16.84 -17.41 8.99
C PHE A 150 -17.71 -18.29 8.11
N GLN A 151 -17.47 -18.24 6.82
CA GLN A 151 -18.18 -19.05 5.84
C GLN A 151 -17.21 -19.95 5.09
N LEU A 152 -17.59 -21.20 4.85
CA LEU A 152 -16.85 -22.07 3.94
C LEU A 152 -17.01 -21.57 2.50
N GLY A 153 -15.91 -21.11 1.88
CA GLY A 153 -15.97 -20.46 0.57
C GLY A 153 -16.49 -19.02 0.64
N ALA A 154 -16.03 -18.17 -0.29
CA ALA A 154 -16.51 -16.81 -0.44
C ALA A 154 -17.79 -16.80 -1.28
N ASN A 155 -18.92 -17.14 -0.64
CA ASN A 155 -20.20 -17.32 -1.34
C ASN A 155 -21.12 -16.10 -1.24
N SER A 156 -20.75 -15.10 -0.44
CA SER A 156 -21.55 -13.92 -0.17
C SER A 156 -20.71 -12.64 -0.36
N ASN A 157 -21.39 -11.52 -0.60
CA ASN A 157 -20.73 -10.20 -0.60
C ASN A 157 -20.21 -9.79 0.77
N CYS A 158 -20.70 -10.44 1.83
CA CYS A 158 -20.26 -10.16 3.19
C CYS A 158 -18.91 -10.81 3.49
N SER A 159 -18.41 -11.67 2.60
CA SER A 159 -17.01 -12.11 2.59
C SER A 159 -16.05 -11.06 1.99
N MET A 160 -16.56 -9.99 1.37
CA MET A 160 -15.75 -8.96 0.71
C MET A 160 -15.36 -7.82 1.67
N TRP A 161 -14.11 -7.39 1.52
CA TRP A 161 -13.47 -6.32 2.28
C TRP A 161 -12.80 -5.33 1.33
N HIS A 162 -12.79 -4.06 1.68
CA HIS A 162 -11.98 -3.05 0.98
C HIS A 162 -11.07 -2.30 1.93
N ILE A 163 -9.95 -1.83 1.39
CA ILE A 163 -9.07 -0.89 2.06
C ILE A 163 -9.74 0.48 2.09
N ASP A 164 -9.96 1.00 3.30
CA ASP A 164 -10.36 2.38 3.53
C ASP A 164 -9.12 3.28 3.44
N THR A 165 -8.94 3.93 2.29
CA THR A 165 -7.83 4.84 2.02
C THR A 165 -8.10 6.28 2.45
N GLN A 166 -9.35 6.61 2.79
CA GLN A 166 -9.79 7.97 3.14
C GLN A 166 -9.53 8.31 4.61
N ARG A 167 -9.65 7.32 5.50
CA ARG A 167 -9.34 7.49 6.92
C ARG A 167 -7.92 7.03 7.21
N GLN A 168 -6.96 7.93 6.98
CA GLN A 168 -5.57 7.69 7.40
C GLN A 168 -5.53 7.46 8.91
N ILE A 169 -4.98 6.33 9.30
CA ILE A 169 -4.53 6.10 10.67
C ILE A 169 -3.21 6.87 10.76
N ASN A 170 -3.03 7.69 11.81
CA ASN A 170 -1.83 8.53 11.99
C ASN A 170 -0.51 7.74 11.84
N ASP A 171 -0.58 6.43 12.10
CA ASP A 171 0.50 5.48 11.85
C ASP A 171 0.39 4.86 10.45
N HIS A 172 1.26 5.31 9.54
CA HIS A 172 1.40 4.91 8.13
C HIS A 172 1.71 3.41 7.89
N HIS A 173 1.70 2.61 8.94
CA HIS A 173 1.99 1.17 8.94
C HIS A 173 0.71 0.33 8.93
N TRP A 174 -0.44 0.95 9.18
CA TRP A 174 -1.72 0.26 9.33
C TRP A 174 -2.65 0.52 8.16
N LEU A 175 -3.18 -0.57 7.61
CA LEU A 175 -4.29 -0.53 6.66
C LEU A 175 -5.59 -0.86 7.39
N ARG A 176 -6.61 -0.03 7.17
CA ARG A 176 -7.97 -0.31 7.62
C ARG A 176 -8.73 -1.07 6.54
N LEU A 177 -9.27 -2.23 6.89
CA LEU A 177 -10.24 -2.95 6.09
C LEU A 177 -11.65 -2.67 6.60
N ARG A 178 -12.59 -2.55 5.65
CA ARG A 178 -14.02 -2.40 5.90
C ARG A 178 -14.78 -3.48 5.17
N ASN A 179 -15.70 -4.13 5.87
CA ASN A 179 -16.61 -5.09 5.27
C ASN A 179 -17.58 -4.36 4.32
N VAL A 180 -17.97 -5.02 3.22
CA VAL A 180 -18.90 -4.46 2.23
C VAL A 180 -20.34 -4.43 2.73
N CYS A 181 -20.81 -5.50 3.38
CA CYS A 181 -22.18 -5.56 3.90
C CYS A 181 -22.35 -4.70 5.15
N GLU A 182 -21.38 -4.74 6.06
CA GLU A 182 -21.48 -4.09 7.36
C GLU A 182 -20.28 -3.18 7.62
N THR A 183 -20.36 -1.93 7.16
CA THR A 183 -19.23 -0.97 7.17
C THR A 183 -18.70 -0.57 8.56
N ASN A 184 -19.45 -0.90 9.61
CA ASN A 184 -19.03 -0.76 11.02
C ASN A 184 -17.99 -1.80 11.43
N TYR A 185 -17.93 -2.93 10.74
CA TYR A 185 -16.95 -3.98 11.01
C TYR A 185 -15.65 -3.68 10.28
N VAL A 186 -14.62 -3.50 11.09
CA VAL A 186 -13.32 -3.08 10.63
C VAL A 186 -12.23 -3.92 11.24
N TRP A 187 -11.27 -4.26 10.40
CA TRP A 187 -10.02 -4.88 10.83
C TRP A 187 -8.84 -4.06 10.35
N PHE A 188 -7.72 -4.30 10.99
CA PHE A 188 -6.48 -3.60 10.72
C PHE A 188 -5.41 -4.61 10.32
N ILE A 189 -4.62 -4.27 9.31
CA ILE A 189 -3.45 -5.03 8.89
C ILE A 189 -2.22 -4.18 9.10
N ASN A 190 -1.17 -4.79 9.64
CA ASN A 190 0.12 -4.14 9.79
C ASN A 190 1.02 -4.46 8.57
N LEU A 191 1.35 -3.44 7.79
CA LEU A 191 2.20 -3.56 6.60
C LEU A 191 3.62 -4.03 6.95
N GLU A 192 4.18 -3.61 8.09
CA GLU A 192 5.51 -4.04 8.51
C GLU A 192 5.56 -5.55 8.79
N ASN A 193 4.55 -6.11 9.45
CA ASN A 193 4.47 -7.55 9.69
C ASN A 193 4.39 -8.36 8.39
N MET A 194 3.52 -7.93 7.47
CA MET A 194 3.32 -8.58 6.18
C MET A 194 4.58 -8.48 5.29
N MET A 195 5.32 -7.37 5.35
CA MET A 195 6.59 -7.23 4.63
C MET A 195 7.69 -8.17 5.14
N GLN A 196 7.66 -8.56 6.42
CA GLN A 196 8.68 -9.42 7.03
C GLN A 196 8.36 -10.90 6.87
N THR A 197 7.08 -11.28 6.93
CA THR A 197 6.68 -12.69 7.03
C THR A 197 5.81 -13.16 5.88
N ASP A 198 5.29 -12.26 5.03
CA ASP A 198 4.21 -12.49 4.05
C ASP A 198 2.89 -12.99 4.69
N ASN A 199 2.86 -13.18 6.02
CA ASN A 199 1.66 -13.58 6.74
C ASN A 199 0.77 -12.36 6.96
N ILE A 200 -0.53 -12.57 6.81
CA ILE A 200 -1.53 -11.54 7.09
C ILE A 200 -2.10 -11.83 8.47
N LEU A 201 -1.95 -10.84 9.35
CA LEU A 201 -2.56 -10.83 10.67
C LEU A 201 -3.65 -9.76 10.70
N LEU A 202 -4.83 -10.15 11.16
CA LEU A 202 -5.97 -9.25 11.32
C LEU A 202 -6.06 -8.78 12.76
N PHE A 203 -6.11 -7.48 12.97
CA PHE A 203 -6.17 -6.85 14.29
C PHE A 203 -7.48 -6.10 14.49
N HIS A 204 -7.97 -6.04 15.72
CA HIS A 204 -9.19 -5.27 16.05
C HIS A 204 -8.96 -3.77 16.15
N SER A 205 -7.70 -3.33 16.28
CA SER A 205 -7.31 -1.92 16.38
C SER A 205 -5.88 -1.74 15.86
N PRO A 206 -5.48 -0.52 15.43
CA PRO A 206 -4.15 -0.26 14.91
C PRO A 206 -3.13 -0.07 16.04
N SER A 207 -2.89 -1.13 16.80
CA SER A 207 -1.92 -1.12 17.91
C SER A 207 -1.09 -2.40 17.90
N ARG A 208 0.19 -2.29 18.24
CA ARG A 208 1.07 -3.46 18.43
C ARG A 208 0.61 -4.36 19.58
N LEU A 209 -0.19 -3.82 20.50
CA LEU A 209 -0.80 -4.53 21.63
C LEU A 209 -2.22 -5.03 21.32
N ALA A 210 -2.74 -4.74 20.11
CA ALA A 210 -4.07 -5.17 19.73
C ALA A 210 -4.14 -6.69 19.66
N LYS A 211 -5.28 -7.24 20.06
CA LYS A 211 -5.57 -8.66 19.89
C LYS A 211 -5.72 -8.97 18.39
N ARG A 212 -5.25 -10.15 18.02
CA ARG A 212 -5.31 -10.67 16.66
C ARG A 212 -6.52 -11.58 16.51
N LEU A 213 -7.23 -11.47 15.40
CA LEU A 213 -8.30 -12.40 15.07
C LEU A 213 -7.69 -13.72 14.62
N CYS A 214 -8.04 -14.78 15.32
CA CYS A 214 -7.61 -16.15 15.06
C CYS A 214 -8.84 -17.06 15.02
N LEU A 215 -8.67 -18.25 14.47
CA LEU A 215 -9.74 -19.22 14.28
C LEU A 215 -9.42 -20.54 14.99
N ASN A 216 -10.36 -21.06 15.77
CA ASN A 216 -10.25 -22.38 16.38
C ASN A 216 -11.56 -23.13 16.18
N GLN A 217 -11.51 -24.28 15.50
CA GLN A 217 -12.70 -25.11 15.22
C GLN A 217 -13.85 -24.26 14.65
N ASP A 218 -13.54 -23.45 13.63
CA ASP A 218 -14.49 -22.57 12.91
C ASP A 218 -15.02 -21.37 13.71
N LEU A 219 -14.58 -21.18 14.96
CA LEU A 219 -14.95 -20.04 15.79
C LEU A 219 -13.83 -19.00 15.86
N GLY A 220 -14.19 -17.75 15.61
CA GLY A 220 -13.28 -16.60 15.72
C GLY A 220 -13.10 -16.17 17.16
N TYR A 221 -11.86 -15.91 17.53
CA TYR A 221 -11.52 -15.36 18.83
C TYR A 221 -10.34 -14.41 18.72
N TYR A 222 -10.18 -13.60 19.77
CA TYR A 222 -9.08 -12.66 19.86
C TYR A 222 -7.96 -13.17 20.76
N PHE A 223 -6.73 -13.18 20.23
CA PHE A 223 -5.56 -13.69 20.91
C PHE A 223 -4.42 -12.67 20.99
N THR A 224 -3.63 -12.71 22.07
CA THR A 224 -2.55 -11.74 22.35
C THR A 224 -1.15 -12.35 22.46
N LYS A 225 -1.00 -13.68 22.57
CA LYS A 225 0.31 -14.32 22.76
C LYS A 225 1.02 -14.61 21.42
N GLU A 226 2.03 -15.49 21.44
CA GLU A 226 2.80 -15.90 20.26
C GLU A 226 1.90 -16.30 19.08
N ILE A 227 2.38 -16.03 17.87
CA ILE A 227 1.61 -16.23 16.63
C ILE A 227 1.31 -17.73 16.50
N SER A 228 0.06 -18.12 16.78
CA SER A 228 -0.44 -19.43 16.42
C SER A 228 -0.66 -19.47 14.91
N LYS A 229 -0.48 -20.65 14.30
CA LYS A 229 -0.86 -20.92 12.91
C LYS A 229 -2.34 -20.63 12.63
N ASP A 230 -3.15 -20.57 13.67
CA ASP A 230 -4.58 -20.25 13.67
C ASP A 230 -4.89 -18.77 13.41
N CYS A 231 -3.86 -17.93 13.30
CA CYS A 231 -4.00 -16.48 13.10
C CYS A 231 -3.57 -16.05 11.69
N HIS A 232 -3.26 -17.00 10.80
CA HIS A 232 -2.75 -16.71 9.47
C HIS A 232 -3.88 -16.62 8.45
N TRP A 233 -3.97 -15.44 7.85
CA TRP A 233 -4.92 -15.12 6.80
C TRP A 233 -4.21 -15.02 5.46
N GLU A 234 -4.98 -15.21 4.39
CA GLU A 234 -4.57 -15.04 3.01
C GLU A 234 -5.53 -14.05 2.32
N PHE A 235 -4.98 -13.17 1.49
CA PHE A 235 -5.82 -12.39 0.59
C PHE A 235 -6.18 -13.21 -0.64
N ARG A 236 -7.47 -13.24 -0.94
CA ARG A 236 -7.99 -13.68 -2.23
C ARG A 236 -8.59 -12.49 -2.93
N ASP A 237 -8.34 -12.40 -4.23
CA ASP A 237 -9.09 -11.47 -5.06
C ASP A 237 -10.51 -12.03 -5.20
N CYS A 238 -11.49 -11.27 -4.73
CA CYS A 238 -12.89 -11.61 -4.94
C CYS A 238 -13.66 -10.47 -5.61
N SER A 239 -12.95 -9.67 -6.41
CA SER A 239 -13.55 -8.62 -7.24
C SER A 239 -14.52 -9.19 -8.28
N TYR A 240 -14.49 -10.49 -8.53
CA TYR A 240 -15.44 -11.21 -9.39
C TYR A 240 -16.79 -11.49 -8.69
N LEU A 241 -16.86 -11.43 -7.36
CA LEU A 241 -18.12 -11.64 -6.65
C LEU A 241 -19.09 -10.50 -7.02
N PRO A 242 -20.34 -10.83 -7.36
CA PRO A 242 -21.29 -9.84 -7.84
C PRO A 242 -21.61 -8.86 -6.71
N GLN A 243 -21.19 -7.60 -6.85
CA GLN A 243 -21.62 -6.51 -5.97
C GLN A 243 -23.13 -6.32 -6.08
N LEU A 244 -23.90 -7.03 -5.26
CA LEU A 244 -25.35 -6.88 -5.16
C LEU A 244 -25.66 -5.70 -4.25
N LEU A 245 -25.19 -4.50 -4.62
CA LEU A 245 -25.69 -3.24 -4.10
C LEU A 245 -25.65 -2.19 -5.22
N ARG A 246 -26.63 -2.29 -6.13
CA ARG A 246 -27.25 -1.08 -6.66
C ARG A 246 -28.05 -0.46 -5.51
N GLY A 247 -27.57 0.65 -4.93
CA GLY A 247 -28.33 1.45 -3.99
C GLY A 247 -27.58 1.94 -2.75
N LEU A 248 -26.53 2.74 -2.94
CA LEU A 248 -26.19 3.88 -2.08
C LEU A 248 -25.87 5.06 -3.00
#